data_AF-A0A3M1YPR9-F1
#
_entry.id   AF-A0A3M1YPR9-F1
#
_cell.length_a   1.000
_cell.length_b   1.000
_cell.length_c   1.000
_cell.angle_alpha   90.00
_cell.angle_beta   90.00
_cell.angle_gamma   90.00
#
_symmetry.space_group_name_H-M   'P 1'
#
loop_
_entity.id
_entity.type
_entity.pdbx_description
1 polymer ?
#
loop_
_entity_poly.entity_id
_entity_poly.type
_entity_poly.pdbx_seq_one_letter_code
_entity_poly.pdbx_strand_id
1 'polypeptide(L)'
;MVFFGMYATGDYPAMYSIDNFYSKQHENGYICRVQNENTGGDYAPKASDPHVNPPLFPWVEYTYLKITGDDSRILKALWYNHRYYKWLKNNTRVKGGFYYTSNLGSGMDNSPREGKAYGWIDLTSQMALFAKYMEKLALASGDNDFAKYYKNEYEKLKKLINEKMWSSDEKLYFDVKRNGKLHKKKTIASYWPMLAKVADQDRLNFLVQHLFNPKEFATPHMFATLARDEKEFDPKGYYWRGAVWAPTEFMVIKGLEYNGFVNEARKAALNHLENMWKVYNDFKPEKKKLPYNEKNIPFPKELDGTKQIWECYSPIKAEPATRWDNYYYVRPKFVGWSGVGPIVLFIENVIGIRP
;
A
#
# COMPACT_ATOMS: atom_id res chain seq x y z
N MET A 1 -0.41 -0.93 10.27
CA MET A 1 0.03 -0.88 11.68
C MET A 1 0.04 0.56 12.18
N VAL A 2 0.98 1.40 11.75
CA VAL A 2 1.19 2.71 12.39
C VAL A 2 -0.04 3.64 12.30
N PHE A 3 -0.68 3.76 11.14
CA PHE A 3 -1.86 4.62 10.97
C PHE A 3 -2.98 4.36 11.98
N PHE A 4 -3.31 3.10 12.30
CA PHE A 4 -4.33 2.84 13.33
C PHE A 4 -3.78 2.93 14.74
N GLY A 5 -2.49 2.65 14.94
CA GLY A 5 -1.85 2.80 16.24
C GLY A 5 -1.77 4.27 16.71
N MET A 6 -1.81 5.24 15.78
CA MET A 6 -1.85 6.67 16.10
C MET A 6 -3.11 7.09 16.88
N TYR A 7 -4.20 6.32 16.80
CA TYR A 7 -5.43 6.61 17.55
C TYR A 7 -5.45 6.05 18.97
N ALA A 8 -4.38 5.36 19.38
CA ALA A 8 -4.18 4.83 20.72
C ALA A 8 -2.86 5.34 21.32
N THR A 9 -2.49 6.60 21.01
CA THR A 9 -1.30 7.27 21.56
C THR A 9 -1.38 7.31 23.08
N GLY A 10 -0.51 6.54 23.74
CA GLY A 10 -0.50 6.36 25.20
C GLY A 10 -0.48 4.88 25.59
N ASP A 11 -1.32 4.07 24.92
CA ASP A 11 -1.42 2.62 25.17
C ASP A 11 -0.60 1.80 24.17
N TYR A 12 -0.38 2.32 22.96
CA TYR A 12 0.37 1.64 21.92
C TYR A 12 1.43 2.56 21.29
N PRO A 13 2.74 2.25 21.44
CA PRO A 13 3.81 3.07 20.91
C PRO A 13 4.02 2.82 19.40
N ALA A 14 3.04 3.21 18.58
CA ALA A 14 3.01 2.92 17.14
C ALA A 14 4.29 3.39 16.42
N MET A 15 4.83 4.55 16.80
CA MET A 15 6.01 5.15 16.20
C MET A 15 7.32 4.40 16.51
N TYR A 16 7.36 3.56 17.55
CA TYR A 16 8.53 2.68 17.79
C TYR A 16 8.75 1.69 16.65
N SER A 17 7.70 1.33 15.91
CA SER A 17 7.85 0.56 14.68
C SER A 17 8.73 1.28 13.67
N ILE A 18 8.58 2.60 13.53
CA ILE A 18 9.38 3.43 12.62
C ILE A 18 10.80 3.61 13.16
N ASP A 19 10.94 3.81 14.47
CA ASP A 19 12.25 3.92 15.12
C ASP A 19 13.08 2.63 14.99
N ASN A 20 12.45 1.45 15.00
CA ASN A 20 13.13 0.18 14.73
C ASN A 20 13.72 0.12 13.32
N PHE A 21 13.01 0.64 12.31
CA PHE A 21 13.58 0.73 10.96
C PHE A 21 14.68 1.79 10.85
N TYR A 22 14.54 2.94 11.50
CA TYR A 22 15.57 4.00 11.49
C TYR A 22 16.84 3.58 12.22
N SER A 23 16.73 2.92 13.37
CA SER A 23 17.89 2.43 14.13
C SER A 23 18.70 1.38 13.38
N LYS A 24 18.09 0.70 12.40
CA LYS A 24 18.70 -0.29 11.53
C LYS A 24 19.00 0.23 10.12
N GLN A 25 18.87 1.54 9.88
CA GLN A 25 19.30 2.11 8.61
C GLN A 25 20.82 1.96 8.45
N HIS A 26 21.24 1.42 7.31
CA HIS A 26 22.66 1.21 7.00
C HIS A 26 23.34 2.55 6.71
N GLU A 27 24.67 2.60 6.79
CA GLU A 27 25.45 3.82 6.54
C GLU A 27 25.18 4.44 5.16
N ASN A 28 24.92 3.62 4.15
CA ASN A 28 24.59 4.08 2.79
C ASN A 28 23.13 4.55 2.62
N GLY A 29 22.32 4.54 3.70
CA GLY A 29 20.90 4.93 3.71
C GLY A 29 19.91 3.79 3.46
N TYR A 30 20.36 2.57 3.20
CA TYR A 30 19.47 1.41 3.00
C TYR A 30 18.66 1.08 4.23
N ILE A 31 17.38 0.77 4.02
CA ILE A 31 16.49 0.19 5.04
C ILE A 31 15.92 -1.10 4.45
N CYS A 32 16.20 -2.23 5.11
CA CYS A 32 15.74 -3.55 4.70
C CYS A 32 14.22 -3.71 4.90
N ARG A 33 13.56 -4.43 3.98
CA ARG A 33 12.14 -4.79 4.02
C ARG A 33 11.76 -5.61 5.25
N VAL A 34 12.58 -6.60 5.60
CA VAL A 34 12.32 -7.56 6.68
C VAL A 34 13.56 -7.67 7.54
N GLN A 35 13.36 -7.55 8.84
CA GLN A 35 14.40 -7.78 9.84
C GLN A 35 14.03 -9.06 10.59
N ASN A 36 15.02 -9.91 10.84
CA ASN A 36 14.79 -11.12 11.64
C ASN A 36 14.58 -10.71 13.11
N GLU A 37 13.44 -11.07 13.68
CA GLU A 37 13.07 -10.70 15.05
C GLU A 37 14.04 -11.28 16.10
N ASN A 38 14.55 -12.50 15.89
CA ASN A 38 15.42 -13.19 16.86
C ASN A 38 16.88 -12.74 16.77
N THR A 39 17.38 -12.45 15.56
CA THR A 39 18.79 -12.12 15.35
C THR A 39 19.03 -10.63 15.10
N GLY A 40 17.98 -9.86 14.81
CA GLY A 40 18.06 -8.48 14.36
C GLY A 40 18.80 -8.31 13.02
N GLY A 41 18.96 -9.41 12.28
CA GLY A 41 19.69 -9.46 11.01
C GLY A 41 18.83 -9.07 9.81
N ASP A 42 19.48 -8.49 8.81
CA ASP A 42 18.86 -7.99 7.58
C ASP A 42 19.08 -8.91 6.39
N TYR A 43 18.19 -8.80 5.40
CA TYR A 43 18.43 -9.34 4.07
C TYR A 43 19.14 -8.32 3.19
N ALA A 44 20.27 -8.74 2.61
CA ALA A 44 21.04 -7.91 1.69
C ALA A 44 20.28 -7.68 0.36
N PRO A 45 20.33 -6.45 -0.20
CA PRO A 45 19.69 -6.14 -1.47
C PRO A 45 20.35 -6.91 -2.63
N LYS A 46 19.54 -7.31 -3.62
CA LYS A 46 19.99 -8.02 -4.82
C LYS A 46 19.49 -7.31 -6.07
N ALA A 47 20.16 -7.50 -7.21
CA ALA A 47 19.72 -6.94 -8.48
C ALA A 47 18.30 -7.40 -8.89
N SER A 48 17.89 -8.60 -8.48
CA SER A 48 16.57 -9.17 -8.75
C SER A 48 15.49 -8.78 -7.75
N ASP A 49 15.87 -8.40 -6.54
CA ASP A 49 14.98 -7.89 -5.48
C ASP A 49 15.81 -6.93 -4.62
N PRO A 50 15.57 -5.61 -4.70
CA PRO A 50 16.27 -4.65 -3.85
C PRO A 50 15.99 -4.84 -2.36
N HIS A 51 15.11 -5.77 -1.97
CA HIS A 51 14.74 -6.08 -0.59
C HIS A 51 14.23 -4.84 0.16
N VAL A 52 13.47 -4.00 -0.55
CA VAL A 52 12.72 -2.87 0.02
C VAL A 52 11.22 -3.13 -0.04
N ASN A 53 10.48 -2.42 0.80
CA ASN A 53 9.02 -2.33 0.76
C ASN A 53 8.59 -0.95 0.23
N PRO A 54 7.28 -0.74 -0.04
CA PRO A 54 6.74 0.59 -0.32
C PRO A 54 7.25 1.63 0.70
N PRO A 55 7.95 2.69 0.25
CA PRO A 55 8.68 3.57 1.15
C PRO A 55 7.76 4.68 1.69
N LEU A 56 6.86 4.31 2.60
CA LEU A 56 5.78 5.20 3.08
C LEU A 56 6.10 5.99 4.35
N PHE A 57 7.34 5.89 4.85
CA PHE A 57 7.74 6.48 6.13
C PHE A 57 7.46 7.99 6.26
N PRO A 58 7.75 8.86 5.27
CA PRO A 58 7.43 10.29 5.41
C PRO A 58 5.92 10.57 5.47
N TRP A 59 5.10 9.76 4.80
CA TRP A 59 3.64 9.88 4.89
C TRP A 59 3.17 9.57 6.31
N VAL A 60 3.73 8.53 6.93
CA VAL A 60 3.47 8.19 8.34
C VAL A 60 3.91 9.31 9.26
N GLU A 61 5.16 9.78 9.17
CA GLU A 61 5.70 10.83 10.06
C GLU A 61 4.91 12.15 9.95
N TYR A 62 4.56 12.58 8.74
CA TYR A 62 3.74 13.79 8.58
C TYR A 62 2.30 13.62 9.07
N THR A 63 1.71 12.43 8.92
CA THR A 63 0.37 12.14 9.44
C THR A 63 0.39 12.14 10.97
N TYR A 64 1.42 11.58 11.59
CA TYR A 64 1.62 11.62 13.03
C TYR A 64 1.68 13.06 13.53
N LEU A 65 2.55 13.90 12.95
CA LEU A 65 2.63 15.34 13.26
C LEU A 65 1.26 16.03 13.17
N LYS A 66 0.48 15.70 12.13
CA LYS A 66 -0.84 16.29 11.91
C LYS A 66 -1.88 15.89 12.96
N ILE A 67 -1.83 14.64 13.43
CA ILE A 67 -2.77 14.11 14.43
C ILE A 67 -2.39 14.58 15.84
N THR A 68 -1.11 14.53 16.20
CA THR A 68 -0.65 14.73 17.58
C THR A 68 -0.13 16.13 17.86
N GLY A 69 0.28 16.87 16.83
CA GLY A 69 1.01 18.12 16.97
C GLY A 69 2.46 17.93 17.45
N ASP A 70 2.94 16.69 17.61
CA ASP A 70 4.29 16.39 18.09
C ASP A 70 5.32 16.62 16.97
N ASP A 71 6.06 17.73 17.08
CA ASP A 71 7.10 18.15 16.15
C ASP A 71 8.49 17.63 16.50
N SER A 72 8.66 16.96 17.64
CA SER A 72 9.97 16.48 18.14
C SER A 72 10.65 15.49 17.18
N ARG A 73 9.86 14.87 16.29
CA ARG A 73 10.33 13.86 15.33
C ARG A 73 10.73 14.45 13.97
N ILE A 74 10.41 15.71 13.66
CA ILE A 74 10.55 16.23 12.29
C ILE A 74 12.00 16.14 11.79
N LEU A 75 12.98 16.59 12.58
CA LEU A 75 14.39 16.54 12.18
C LEU A 75 14.89 15.10 12.01
N LYS A 76 14.47 14.20 12.91
CA LYS A 76 14.77 12.76 12.83
C LYS A 76 14.20 12.16 11.54
N ALA A 77 12.93 12.43 11.26
CA ALA A 77 12.24 11.98 10.07
C ALA A 77 12.96 12.50 8.81
N LEU A 78 13.30 13.79 8.75
CA LEU A 78 14.00 14.37 7.60
C LEU A 78 15.35 13.70 7.34
N TRP A 79 16.15 13.49 8.39
CA TRP A 79 17.48 12.88 8.29
C TRP A 79 17.43 11.45 7.72
N TYR A 80 16.68 10.55 8.37
CA TYR A 80 16.65 9.14 7.98
C TYR A 80 15.98 8.96 6.61
N ASN A 81 14.87 9.66 6.36
CA ASN A 81 14.16 9.53 5.09
C ASN A 81 14.94 10.11 3.91
N HIS A 82 15.76 11.16 4.11
CA HIS A 82 16.58 11.67 3.02
C HIS A 82 17.63 10.65 2.57
N ARG A 83 18.33 10.04 3.52
CA ARG A 83 19.31 8.99 3.23
C ARG A 83 18.65 7.81 2.52
N TYR A 84 17.46 7.43 2.97
CA TYR A 84 16.70 6.35 2.33
C TYR A 84 16.22 6.70 0.92
N TYR A 85 15.69 7.91 0.71
CA TYR A 85 15.29 8.39 -0.60
C TYR A 85 16.46 8.38 -1.59
N LYS A 86 17.64 8.84 -1.14
CA LYS A 86 18.87 8.82 -1.94
C LYS A 86 19.29 7.39 -2.28
N TRP A 87 19.23 6.46 -1.32
CA TRP A 87 19.52 5.06 -1.58
C TRP A 87 18.56 4.46 -2.62
N LEU A 88 17.24 4.65 -2.45
CA LEU A 88 16.22 4.20 -3.39
C LEU A 88 16.46 4.78 -4.78
N LYS A 89 16.69 6.09 -4.88
CA LYS A 89 16.97 6.77 -6.15
C LYS A 89 18.21 6.23 -6.87
N ASN A 90 19.22 5.77 -6.14
CA ASN A 90 20.45 5.26 -6.74
C ASN A 90 20.38 3.76 -7.07
N ASN A 91 19.55 2.98 -6.35
CA ASN A 91 19.58 1.51 -6.42
C ASN A 91 18.30 0.89 -7.00
N THR A 92 17.21 1.66 -7.10
CA THR A 92 15.90 1.18 -7.58
C THR A 92 15.38 1.99 -8.76
N ARG A 93 16.21 2.86 -9.35
CA ARG A 93 15.85 3.71 -10.48
C ARG A 93 16.54 3.27 -11.75
N VAL A 94 15.79 3.18 -12.83
CA VAL A 94 16.32 2.81 -14.16
C VAL A 94 16.69 4.04 -14.99
N LYS A 95 17.46 3.86 -16.08
CA LYS A 95 17.87 4.95 -17.00
C LYS A 95 16.70 5.80 -17.53
N GLY A 96 15.54 5.17 -17.76
CA GLY A 96 14.29 5.86 -18.14
C GLY A 96 13.66 6.73 -17.04
N GLY A 97 14.24 6.77 -15.84
CA GLY A 97 13.78 7.58 -14.72
C GLY A 97 12.74 6.91 -13.82
N PHE A 98 12.17 5.79 -14.25
CA PHE A 98 11.20 5.00 -13.47
C PHE A 98 11.87 4.27 -12.30
N TYR A 99 11.04 3.83 -11.36
CA TYR A 99 11.47 2.98 -10.27
C TYR A 99 11.01 1.54 -10.47
N TYR A 100 11.77 0.59 -9.93
CA TYR A 100 11.48 -0.84 -10.02
C TYR A 100 11.76 -1.55 -8.69
N THR A 101 11.12 -2.70 -8.53
CA THR A 101 11.36 -3.63 -7.43
C THR A 101 11.08 -5.05 -7.93
N SER A 102 10.79 -5.97 -7.03
CA SER A 102 10.27 -7.31 -7.32
C SER A 102 8.80 -7.41 -6.92
N ASN A 103 8.10 -8.49 -7.31
CA ASN A 103 6.75 -8.73 -6.81
C ASN A 103 6.73 -8.75 -5.27
N LEU A 104 7.70 -9.43 -4.65
CA LEU A 104 7.86 -9.47 -3.19
C LEU A 104 8.12 -8.07 -2.60
N GLY A 105 8.93 -7.24 -3.28
CA GLY A 105 9.26 -5.90 -2.82
C GLY A 105 8.18 -4.86 -3.05
N SER A 106 7.26 -5.10 -3.99
CA SER A 106 6.02 -4.33 -4.07
C SER A 106 5.03 -4.70 -2.96
N GLY A 107 5.23 -5.86 -2.31
CA GLY A 107 4.29 -6.46 -1.38
C GLY A 107 3.12 -7.17 -2.06
N MET A 108 3.13 -7.32 -3.40
CA MET A 108 2.06 -7.89 -4.21
C MET A 108 2.52 -9.16 -4.96
N ASP A 109 2.86 -10.20 -4.20
CA ASP A 109 3.70 -11.32 -4.61
C ASP A 109 3.29 -12.05 -5.91
N ASN A 110 2.01 -12.36 -6.08
CA ASN A 110 1.50 -13.06 -7.26
C ASN A 110 0.63 -12.18 -8.17
N SER A 111 0.68 -10.85 -7.96
CA SER A 111 0.04 -9.89 -8.85
C SER A 111 0.58 -10.07 -10.27
N PRO A 112 -0.30 -10.14 -11.29
CA PRO A 112 0.14 -10.38 -12.65
C PRO A 112 0.93 -9.18 -13.16
N ARG A 113 2.23 -9.39 -13.32
CA ARG A 113 3.13 -8.53 -14.08
C ARG A 113 3.81 -9.42 -15.11
N GLU A 114 3.19 -9.58 -16.26
CA GLU A 114 3.77 -10.40 -17.33
C GLU A 114 5.04 -9.74 -17.87
N GLY A 115 6.15 -10.48 -17.81
CA GLY A 115 7.49 -10.00 -18.15
C GLY A 115 8.16 -9.21 -17.02
N LYS A 116 9.45 -8.88 -17.19
CA LYS A 116 10.18 -8.05 -16.22
C LYS A 116 9.79 -6.58 -16.44
N ALA A 117 8.75 -6.12 -15.76
CA ALA A 117 8.38 -4.71 -15.71
C ALA A 117 9.62 -3.87 -15.39
N TYR A 118 9.84 -2.82 -16.19
CA TYR A 118 11.03 -1.96 -16.14
C TYR A 118 10.78 -0.70 -15.32
N GLY A 119 9.56 -0.15 -15.43
CA GLY A 119 9.06 0.92 -14.59
C GLY A 119 7.75 0.51 -13.94
N TRP A 120 7.70 0.57 -12.62
CA TRP A 120 6.61 0.07 -11.79
C TRP A 120 5.74 1.26 -11.35
N ILE A 121 4.46 1.27 -11.70
CA ILE A 121 3.57 2.43 -11.48
C ILE A 121 3.38 2.72 -10.01
N ASP A 122 3.29 1.67 -9.19
CA ASP A 122 3.24 1.75 -7.74
C ASP A 122 4.50 2.39 -7.17
N LEU A 123 5.68 1.78 -7.35
CA LEU A 123 6.89 2.31 -6.71
C LEU A 123 7.26 3.71 -7.25
N THR A 124 7.05 3.98 -8.54
CA THR A 124 7.31 5.30 -9.12
C THR A 124 6.39 6.36 -8.51
N SER A 125 5.10 6.02 -8.28
CA SER A 125 4.14 6.90 -7.61
C SER A 125 4.41 7.02 -6.11
N GLN A 126 4.85 5.96 -5.45
CA GLN A 126 5.25 5.96 -4.04
C GLN A 126 6.49 6.83 -3.82
N MET A 127 7.42 6.90 -4.77
CA MET A 127 8.55 7.84 -4.71
C MET A 127 8.12 9.29 -4.88
N ALA A 128 7.08 9.56 -5.70
CA ALA A 128 6.48 10.89 -5.77
C ALA A 128 5.78 11.24 -4.43
N LEU A 129 5.01 10.31 -3.87
CA LEU A 129 4.39 10.44 -2.54
C LEU A 129 5.45 10.72 -1.46
N PHE A 130 6.56 9.99 -1.47
CA PHE A 130 7.70 10.18 -0.57
C PHE A 130 8.22 11.61 -0.67
N ALA A 131 8.56 12.06 -1.89
CA ALA A 131 9.09 13.40 -2.11
C ALA A 131 8.12 14.48 -1.62
N LYS A 132 6.82 14.34 -1.92
CA LYS A 132 5.79 15.27 -1.47
C LYS A 132 5.67 15.37 0.06
N TYR A 133 5.76 14.26 0.77
CA TYR A 133 5.69 14.29 2.24
C TYR A 133 7.02 14.74 2.87
N MET A 134 8.16 14.53 2.21
CA MET A 134 9.42 15.15 2.60
C MET A 134 9.40 16.68 2.42
N GLU A 135 8.82 17.19 1.32
CA GLU A 135 8.59 18.63 1.14
C GLU A 135 7.74 19.18 2.30
N LYS A 136 6.65 18.51 2.64
CA LYS A 136 5.77 18.92 3.74
C LYS A 136 6.46 18.93 5.11
N LEU A 137 7.27 17.92 5.41
CA LEU A 137 8.05 17.87 6.65
C LEU A 137 9.12 18.97 6.68
N ALA A 138 9.78 19.24 5.56
CA ALA A 138 10.81 20.29 5.46
C ALA A 138 10.20 21.69 5.63
N LEU A 139 9.01 21.93 5.06
CA LEU A 139 8.27 23.17 5.33
C LEU A 139 7.90 23.30 6.81
N ALA A 140 7.48 22.21 7.46
CA ALA A 140 7.14 22.21 8.87
C ALA A 140 8.36 22.45 9.78
N SER A 141 9.58 22.08 9.36
CA SER A 141 10.83 22.42 10.07
C SER A 141 11.36 23.81 9.76
N GLY A 142 10.75 24.56 8.83
CA GLY A 142 11.26 25.84 8.35
C GLY A 142 12.43 25.74 7.34
N ASP A 143 12.75 24.54 6.83
CA ASP A 143 13.83 24.33 5.85
C ASP A 143 13.28 24.46 4.41
N ASN A 144 13.21 25.70 3.94
CA ASN A 144 12.67 26.03 2.62
C ASN A 144 13.52 25.49 1.46
N ASP A 145 14.83 25.36 1.62
CA ASP A 145 15.72 24.84 0.57
C ASP A 145 15.53 23.34 0.40
N PHE A 146 15.38 22.61 1.51
CA PHE A 146 15.09 21.18 1.47
C PHE A 146 13.68 20.89 0.96
N ALA A 147 12.70 21.73 1.33
CA ALA A 147 11.37 21.69 0.73
C ALA A 147 11.42 21.87 -0.79
N LYS A 148 12.16 22.88 -1.28
CA LYS A 148 12.36 23.13 -2.72
C LYS A 148 13.03 21.96 -3.43
N TYR A 149 14.02 21.32 -2.81
CA TYR A 149 14.65 20.12 -3.36
C TYR A 149 13.61 19.01 -3.62
N TYR A 150 12.78 18.70 -2.62
CA TYR A 150 11.79 17.63 -2.75
C TYR A 150 10.61 17.98 -3.62
N LYS A 151 10.19 19.25 -3.64
CA LYS A 151 9.22 19.75 -4.62
C LYS A 151 9.68 19.47 -6.05
N ASN A 152 10.96 19.75 -6.35
CA ASN A 152 11.52 19.49 -7.68
C ASN A 152 11.60 18.00 -8.02
N GLU A 153 11.87 17.14 -7.02
CA GLU A 153 11.83 15.69 -7.21
C GLU A 153 10.40 15.20 -7.49
N TYR A 154 9.42 15.69 -6.73
CA TYR A 154 8.01 15.39 -6.94
C TYR A 154 7.54 15.79 -8.34
N GLU A 155 7.81 17.02 -8.78
CA GLU A 155 7.35 17.52 -10.09
C GLU A 155 7.98 16.73 -11.26
N LYS A 156 9.25 16.31 -11.14
CA LYS A 156 9.89 15.43 -12.13
C LYS A 156 9.18 14.08 -12.25
N LEU A 157 8.82 13.47 -11.12
CA LEU A 157 8.12 12.18 -11.11
C LEU A 157 6.68 12.32 -11.57
N LYS A 158 5.99 13.38 -11.15
CA LYS A 158 4.64 13.72 -11.63
C LYS A 158 4.62 13.82 -13.16
N LYS A 159 5.56 14.57 -13.74
CA LYS A 159 5.69 14.67 -15.21
C LYS A 159 5.93 13.29 -15.85
N LEU A 160 6.91 12.54 -15.36
CA LEU A 160 7.26 11.21 -15.87
C LEU A 160 6.07 10.25 -15.86
N ILE A 161 5.36 10.15 -14.74
CA ILE A 161 4.21 9.25 -14.56
C ILE A 161 3.11 9.62 -15.57
N ASN A 162 2.77 10.91 -15.67
CA ASN A 162 1.70 11.36 -16.54
C ASN A 162 2.02 11.24 -18.03
N GLU A 163 3.28 11.38 -18.43
CA GLU A 163 3.69 11.30 -19.83
C GLU A 163 3.93 9.86 -20.30
N LYS A 164 4.41 8.98 -19.42
CA LYS A 164 4.94 7.67 -19.84
C LYS A 164 4.20 6.47 -19.28
N MET A 165 3.37 6.66 -18.26
CA MET A 165 2.68 5.55 -17.59
C MET A 165 1.15 5.63 -17.74
N TRP A 166 0.62 6.68 -18.37
CA TRP A 166 -0.79 6.82 -18.67
C TRP A 166 -1.13 6.23 -20.04
N SER A 167 -2.22 5.45 -20.11
CA SER A 167 -2.81 5.01 -21.37
C SER A 167 -3.99 5.89 -21.74
N SER A 168 -3.89 6.65 -22.83
CA SER A 168 -5.02 7.42 -23.34
C SER A 168 -6.17 6.56 -23.86
N ASP A 169 -5.89 5.32 -24.27
CA ASP A 169 -6.91 4.39 -24.81
C ASP A 169 -7.69 3.73 -23.66
N GLU A 170 -6.97 3.25 -22.65
CA GLU A 170 -7.58 2.55 -21.50
C GLU A 170 -8.03 3.50 -20.40
N LYS A 171 -7.67 4.79 -20.48
CA LYS A 171 -7.89 5.80 -19.43
C LYS A 171 -7.45 5.35 -18.03
N LEU A 172 -6.29 4.67 -17.97
CA LEU A 172 -5.72 4.12 -16.74
C LEU A 172 -4.19 4.19 -16.77
N TYR A 173 -3.55 4.17 -15.59
CA TYR A 173 -2.10 4.09 -15.46
C TYR A 173 -1.60 2.64 -15.44
N PHE A 174 -0.39 2.41 -15.94
CA PHE A 174 0.20 1.08 -16.05
C PHE A 174 1.71 1.10 -15.84
N ASP A 175 2.24 -0.09 -15.54
CA ASP A 175 3.67 -0.35 -15.61
C ASP A 175 4.22 -0.14 -17.03
N VAL A 176 5.52 0.07 -17.12
CA VAL A 176 6.27 0.28 -18.37
C VAL A 176 7.25 -0.87 -18.59
N LYS A 177 7.24 -1.44 -19.79
CA LYS A 177 8.19 -2.49 -20.24
C LYS A 177 9.52 -1.86 -20.67
N ARG A 178 10.59 -2.66 -20.78
CA ARG A 178 11.93 -2.18 -21.22
C ARG A 178 11.93 -1.50 -22.59
N ASN A 179 11.02 -1.88 -23.49
CA ASN A 179 10.86 -1.28 -24.82
C ASN A 179 9.99 -0.01 -24.81
N GLY A 180 9.62 0.52 -23.64
CA GLY A 180 8.81 1.73 -23.48
C GLY A 180 7.30 1.52 -23.66
N LYS A 181 6.84 0.32 -24.04
CA LYS A 181 5.39 0.04 -24.13
C LYS A 181 4.79 -0.17 -22.74
N LEU A 182 3.51 0.17 -22.60
CA LEU A 182 2.75 -0.09 -21.37
C LEU A 182 2.50 -1.60 -21.18
N HIS A 183 2.60 -2.04 -19.93
CA HIS A 183 2.12 -3.34 -19.49
C HIS A 183 0.67 -3.18 -19.02
N LYS A 184 -0.26 -3.30 -19.99
CA LYS A 184 -1.70 -3.08 -19.79
C LYS A 184 -2.36 -4.21 -19.00
N LYS A 185 -2.08 -4.28 -17.70
CA LYS A 185 -2.76 -5.15 -16.74
C LYS A 185 -3.41 -4.29 -15.66
N LYS A 186 -4.73 -4.39 -15.52
CA LYS A 186 -5.56 -3.58 -14.61
C LYS A 186 -5.43 -4.08 -13.18
N THR A 187 -4.30 -3.76 -12.56
CA THR A 187 -4.07 -4.04 -11.13
C THR A 187 -4.37 -2.81 -10.29
N ILE A 188 -4.60 -3.00 -8.99
CA ILE A 188 -4.83 -1.88 -8.05
C ILE A 188 -3.61 -0.94 -7.94
N ALA A 189 -2.44 -1.36 -8.42
CA ALA A 189 -1.25 -0.52 -8.50
C ALA A 189 -1.48 0.77 -9.30
N SER A 190 -2.39 0.73 -10.29
CA SER A 190 -2.78 1.85 -11.15
C SER A 190 -3.38 3.04 -10.39
N TYR A 191 -3.71 2.88 -9.11
CA TYR A 191 -4.34 3.92 -8.27
C TYR A 191 -3.39 4.62 -7.31
N TRP A 192 -2.13 4.16 -7.16
CA TRP A 192 -1.11 4.94 -6.42
C TRP A 192 -0.93 6.39 -6.91
N PRO A 193 -1.05 6.70 -8.22
CA PRO A 193 -1.06 8.08 -8.71
C PRO A 193 -2.10 8.99 -8.03
N MET A 194 -3.23 8.43 -7.61
CA MET A 194 -4.29 9.16 -6.91
C MET A 194 -3.81 9.60 -5.53
N LEU A 195 -3.30 8.68 -4.71
CA LEU A 195 -2.78 9.00 -3.37
C LEU A 195 -1.57 9.95 -3.43
N ALA A 196 -0.69 9.75 -4.41
CA ALA A 196 0.43 10.67 -4.66
C ALA A 196 -0.02 12.08 -5.08
N LYS A 197 -1.27 12.25 -5.53
CA LYS A 197 -1.83 13.46 -6.18
C LYS A 197 -1.06 13.89 -7.42
N VAL A 198 -0.56 12.92 -8.19
CA VAL A 198 0.12 13.19 -9.46
C VAL A 198 -0.85 13.22 -10.63
N ALA A 199 -2.00 12.55 -10.54
CA ALA A 199 -3.04 12.60 -11.58
C ALA A 199 -3.74 13.97 -11.61
N ASP A 200 -4.04 14.45 -12.82
CA ASP A 200 -4.89 15.63 -13.02
C ASP A 200 -6.38 15.29 -12.85
N GLN A 201 -7.25 16.31 -12.81
CA GLN A 201 -8.67 16.12 -12.50
C GLN A 201 -9.41 15.24 -13.51
N ASP A 202 -9.09 15.36 -14.80
CA ASP A 202 -9.73 14.55 -15.85
C ASP A 202 -9.35 13.08 -15.70
N ARG A 203 -8.06 12.80 -15.45
CA ARG A 203 -7.58 11.45 -15.18
C ARG A 203 -8.16 10.90 -13.89
N LEU A 204 -8.27 11.71 -12.83
CA LEU A 204 -8.92 11.31 -11.58
C LEU A 204 -10.36 10.85 -11.82
N ASN A 205 -11.13 11.57 -12.63
CA ASN A 205 -12.50 11.17 -12.97
C ASN A 205 -12.54 9.80 -13.67
N PHE A 206 -11.63 9.55 -14.63
CA PHE A 206 -11.52 8.23 -15.27
C PHE A 206 -11.10 7.14 -14.28
N LEU A 207 -10.13 7.42 -13.40
CA LEU A 207 -9.74 6.47 -12.36
C LEU A 207 -10.94 6.09 -11.48
N VAL A 208 -11.73 7.07 -11.03
CA VAL A 208 -12.93 6.80 -10.22
C VAL A 208 -13.96 5.97 -10.99
N GLN A 209 -14.14 6.23 -12.29
CA GLN A 209 -15.01 5.43 -13.15
C GLN A 209 -14.57 3.96 -13.23
N HIS A 210 -13.27 3.70 -13.46
CA HIS A 210 -12.73 2.33 -13.45
C HIS A 210 -12.88 1.68 -12.07
N LEU A 211 -12.55 2.41 -11.01
CA LEU A 211 -12.57 1.92 -9.64
C LEU A 211 -13.97 1.46 -9.22
N PHE A 212 -15.01 2.24 -9.56
CA PHE A 212 -16.41 1.94 -9.25
C PHE A 212 -17.14 1.13 -10.33
N ASN A 213 -16.43 0.63 -11.36
CA ASN A 213 -17.01 -0.26 -12.36
C ASN A 213 -17.13 -1.69 -11.80
N PRO A 214 -18.35 -2.26 -11.70
CA PRO A 214 -18.56 -3.60 -11.15
C PRO A 214 -18.02 -4.73 -12.04
N LYS A 215 -17.68 -4.43 -13.31
CA LYS A 215 -16.99 -5.37 -14.21
C LYS A 215 -15.47 -5.34 -14.04
N GLU A 216 -14.94 -4.42 -13.24
CA GLU A 216 -13.51 -4.26 -12.98
C GLU A 216 -13.23 -4.38 -11.48
N PHE A 217 -13.03 -3.27 -10.77
CA PHE A 217 -12.55 -3.27 -9.38
C PHE A 217 -13.67 -3.27 -8.33
N ALA A 218 -14.89 -2.82 -8.70
CA ALA A 218 -16.01 -2.68 -7.76
C ALA A 218 -16.78 -3.99 -7.53
N THR A 219 -16.06 -4.99 -7.03
CA THR A 219 -16.62 -6.28 -6.62
C THR A 219 -17.52 -6.13 -5.37
N PRO A 220 -18.33 -7.15 -4.99
CA PRO A 220 -19.18 -7.08 -3.80
C PRO A 220 -18.45 -6.63 -2.52
N HIS A 221 -17.23 -7.13 -2.30
CA HIS A 221 -16.24 -6.49 -1.43
C HIS A 221 -15.32 -5.65 -2.31
N MET A 222 -15.45 -4.33 -2.22
CA MET A 222 -14.62 -3.37 -2.95
C MET A 222 -13.30 -3.18 -2.20
N PHE A 223 -12.19 -2.90 -2.87
CA PHE A 223 -11.87 -3.04 -4.28
C PHE A 223 -10.92 -4.23 -4.48
N ALA A 224 -11.17 -5.04 -5.52
CA ALA A 224 -10.30 -6.16 -5.84
C ALA A 224 -8.89 -5.69 -6.23
N THR A 225 -7.84 -6.44 -5.87
CA THR A 225 -6.46 -6.08 -6.26
C THR A 225 -6.17 -6.25 -7.76
N LEU A 226 -7.01 -6.99 -8.46
CA LEU A 226 -6.97 -7.23 -9.90
C LEU A 226 -8.38 -7.04 -10.44
N ALA A 227 -8.53 -6.34 -11.56
CA ALA A 227 -9.83 -6.11 -12.16
C ALA A 227 -10.48 -7.43 -12.61
N ARG A 228 -11.81 -7.52 -12.46
CA ARG A 228 -12.60 -8.72 -12.73
C ARG A 228 -12.64 -9.12 -14.21
N ASP A 229 -12.31 -8.21 -15.12
CA ASP A 229 -12.20 -8.45 -16.56
C ASP A 229 -10.80 -8.97 -16.98
N GLU A 230 -9.86 -9.09 -16.04
CA GLU A 230 -8.56 -9.72 -16.29
C GLU A 230 -8.65 -11.25 -16.21
N LYS A 231 -7.96 -11.95 -17.11
CA LYS A 231 -8.00 -13.41 -17.23
C LYS A 231 -7.57 -14.13 -15.95
N GLU A 232 -6.61 -13.57 -15.22
CA GLU A 232 -6.06 -14.16 -14.00
C GLU A 232 -6.88 -13.85 -12.74
N PHE A 233 -7.96 -13.09 -12.85
CA PHE A 233 -8.85 -12.81 -11.72
C PHE A 233 -9.42 -14.10 -11.11
N ASP A 234 -9.32 -14.22 -9.79
CA ASP A 234 -9.90 -15.32 -9.04
C ASP A 234 -10.97 -14.80 -8.05
N PRO A 235 -12.21 -15.31 -8.10
CA PRO A 235 -13.27 -14.89 -7.19
C PRO A 235 -13.03 -15.27 -5.72
N LYS A 236 -12.13 -16.21 -5.42
CA LYS A 236 -11.64 -16.51 -4.05
C LYS A 236 -10.48 -15.61 -3.63
N GLY A 237 -10.07 -14.71 -4.53
CA GLY A 237 -9.03 -13.73 -4.34
C GLY A 237 -7.65 -14.20 -4.80
N TYR A 238 -7.33 -15.48 -4.61
CA TYR A 238 -6.03 -16.08 -4.94
C TYR A 238 -4.88 -15.10 -4.64
N TYR A 239 -4.83 -14.66 -3.38
CA TYR A 239 -3.88 -13.70 -2.87
C TYR A 239 -3.98 -12.33 -3.59
N TRP A 240 -3.03 -11.91 -4.43
CA TRP A 240 -3.08 -10.62 -5.14
C TRP A 240 -3.78 -10.68 -6.52
N ARG A 241 -4.47 -11.78 -6.83
CA ARG A 241 -5.21 -11.98 -8.09
C ARG A 241 -6.71 -11.71 -7.95
N GLY A 242 -7.09 -10.84 -7.03
CA GLY A 242 -8.48 -10.43 -6.87
C GLY A 242 -8.87 -10.15 -5.42
N ALA A 243 -8.13 -10.63 -4.41
CA ALA A 243 -8.53 -10.41 -3.01
C ALA A 243 -8.61 -8.92 -2.67
N VAL A 244 -9.37 -8.60 -1.62
CA VAL A 244 -9.43 -7.27 -1.05
C VAL A 244 -8.47 -7.18 0.12
N TRP A 245 -7.51 -6.28 0.01
CA TRP A 245 -6.43 -6.09 0.98
C TRP A 245 -6.57 -4.75 1.68
N ALA A 246 -6.63 -4.75 3.00
CA ALA A 246 -6.71 -3.53 3.81
C ALA A 246 -5.64 -2.46 3.46
N PRO A 247 -4.36 -2.78 3.14
CA PRO A 247 -3.40 -1.75 2.75
C PRO A 247 -3.72 -1.06 1.42
N THR A 248 -4.23 -1.79 0.41
CA THR A 248 -4.62 -1.17 -0.87
C THR A 248 -5.96 -0.47 -0.77
N GLU A 249 -6.89 -0.99 0.04
CA GLU A 249 -8.12 -0.28 0.39
C GLU A 249 -7.82 1.05 1.06
N PHE A 250 -6.93 1.05 2.05
CA PHE A 250 -6.51 2.27 2.70
C PHE A 250 -5.86 3.25 1.71
N MET A 251 -4.98 2.76 0.84
CA MET A 251 -4.34 3.57 -0.20
C MET A 251 -5.38 4.22 -1.15
N VAL A 252 -6.35 3.44 -1.63
CA VAL A 252 -7.38 3.94 -2.56
C VAL A 252 -8.33 4.90 -1.85
N ILE A 253 -8.83 4.56 -0.66
CA ILE A 253 -9.78 5.40 0.07
C ILE A 253 -9.15 6.74 0.46
N LYS A 254 -7.89 6.74 0.91
CA LYS A 254 -7.14 7.98 1.16
C LYS A 254 -6.85 8.73 -0.13
N GLY A 255 -6.60 8.02 -1.24
CA GLY A 255 -6.51 8.61 -2.57
C GLY A 255 -7.79 9.36 -2.97
N LEU A 256 -8.96 8.73 -2.83
CA LEU A 256 -10.26 9.33 -3.14
C LEU A 256 -10.49 10.58 -2.27
N GLU A 257 -10.31 10.43 -0.96
CA GLU A 257 -10.48 11.49 0.02
C GLU A 257 -9.58 12.70 -0.27
N TYR A 258 -8.28 12.47 -0.47
CA TYR A 258 -7.31 13.54 -0.70
C TYR A 258 -7.53 14.28 -2.02
N ASN A 259 -8.33 13.72 -2.94
CA ASN A 259 -8.69 14.34 -4.21
C ASN A 259 -10.17 14.80 -4.24
N GLY A 260 -10.85 14.86 -3.10
CA GLY A 260 -12.19 15.46 -2.99
C GLY A 260 -13.36 14.50 -3.26
N PHE A 261 -13.11 13.23 -3.58
CA PHE A 261 -14.13 12.20 -3.76
C PHE A 261 -14.57 11.61 -2.41
N VAL A 262 -15.08 12.49 -1.54
CA VAL A 262 -15.35 12.18 -0.13
C VAL A 262 -16.48 11.16 0.02
N ASN A 263 -17.52 11.26 -0.82
CA ASN A 263 -18.67 10.35 -0.76
C ASN A 263 -18.28 8.95 -1.23
N GLU A 264 -17.46 8.88 -2.28
CA GLU A 264 -16.88 7.66 -2.81
C GLU A 264 -15.97 6.99 -1.77
N ALA A 265 -15.09 7.78 -1.12
CA ALA A 265 -14.23 7.31 -0.03
C ALA A 265 -15.04 6.72 1.13
N ARG A 266 -16.11 7.42 1.55
CA ARG A 266 -17.02 6.94 2.61
C ARG A 266 -17.74 5.65 2.19
N LYS A 267 -18.25 5.58 0.97
CA LYS A 267 -18.94 4.40 0.42
C LYS A 267 -18.01 3.18 0.42
N ALA A 268 -16.78 3.34 -0.05
CA ALA A 268 -15.78 2.28 -0.05
C ALA A 268 -15.41 1.83 1.38
N ALA A 269 -15.20 2.77 2.31
CA ALA A 269 -14.93 2.45 3.72
C ALA A 269 -16.07 1.65 4.38
N LEU A 270 -17.33 2.07 4.17
CA LEU A 270 -18.50 1.34 4.67
C LEU A 270 -18.58 -0.07 4.08
N ASN A 271 -18.41 -0.20 2.76
CA ASN A 271 -18.42 -1.51 2.10
C ASN A 271 -17.31 -2.43 2.65
N HIS A 272 -16.09 -1.90 2.84
CA HIS A 272 -14.98 -2.67 3.37
C HIS A 272 -15.28 -3.19 4.78
N LEU A 273 -15.77 -2.31 5.67
CA LEU A 273 -16.14 -2.65 7.04
C LEU A 273 -17.30 -3.63 7.13
N GLU A 274 -18.34 -3.45 6.31
CA GLU A 274 -19.49 -4.34 6.28
C GLU A 274 -19.08 -5.77 5.88
N ASN A 275 -18.23 -5.92 4.87
CA ASN A 275 -17.73 -7.23 4.46
C ASN A 275 -16.80 -7.85 5.52
N MET A 276 -15.90 -7.06 6.13
CA MET A 276 -15.12 -7.53 7.27
C MET A 276 -16.01 -8.00 8.43
N TRP A 277 -17.08 -7.26 8.73
CA TRP A 277 -18.03 -7.59 9.78
C TRP A 277 -18.82 -8.86 9.47
N LYS A 278 -19.31 -9.04 8.23
CA LYS A 278 -19.97 -10.29 7.80
C LYS A 278 -19.05 -11.50 7.97
N VAL A 279 -17.78 -11.38 7.58
CA VAL A 279 -16.80 -12.46 7.80
C VAL A 279 -16.57 -12.70 9.27
N TYR A 280 -16.37 -11.64 10.06
CA TYR A 280 -16.21 -11.78 11.50
C TYR A 280 -17.43 -12.48 12.11
N ASN A 281 -18.66 -12.08 11.76
CA ASN A 281 -19.87 -12.54 12.42
C ASN A 281 -20.33 -13.93 11.96
N ASP A 282 -20.31 -14.19 10.66
CA ASP A 282 -21.06 -15.29 10.06
C ASP A 282 -20.18 -16.42 9.54
N PHE A 283 -18.91 -16.12 9.20
CA PHE A 283 -18.04 -17.10 8.56
C PHE A 283 -17.61 -18.21 9.52
N LYS A 284 -17.83 -19.45 9.08
CA LYS A 284 -17.36 -20.66 9.75
C LYS A 284 -16.35 -21.35 8.85
N PRO A 285 -15.06 -21.38 9.21
CA PRO A 285 -14.03 -21.92 8.33
C PRO A 285 -14.09 -23.45 8.26
N GLU A 286 -13.82 -23.98 7.07
CA GLU A 286 -13.51 -25.40 6.91
C GLU A 286 -12.14 -25.70 7.55
N LYS A 287 -12.12 -26.51 8.62
CA LYS A 287 -10.87 -26.83 9.36
C LYS A 287 -9.73 -27.33 8.48
N LYS A 288 -10.02 -28.08 7.41
CA LYS A 288 -9.02 -28.60 6.47
C LYS A 288 -8.37 -27.53 5.58
N LYS A 289 -8.97 -26.34 5.48
CA LYS A 289 -8.44 -25.19 4.73
C LYS A 289 -7.76 -24.19 5.64
N LEU A 290 -7.76 -24.43 6.95
CA LEU A 290 -7.01 -23.64 7.90
C LEU A 290 -5.55 -24.11 7.89
N PRO A 291 -4.58 -23.19 7.81
CA PRO A 291 -3.17 -23.51 7.60
C PRO A 291 -2.41 -23.98 8.87
N TYR A 292 -3.01 -24.78 9.76
CA TYR A 292 -2.51 -25.11 11.12
C TYR A 292 -1.14 -25.82 11.21
N ASN A 293 -0.63 -26.36 10.11
CA ASN A 293 0.58 -27.19 10.11
C ASN A 293 1.64 -26.72 9.10
N GLU A 294 1.46 -25.53 8.54
CA GLU A 294 2.41 -24.98 7.56
C GLU A 294 3.62 -24.36 8.27
N LYS A 295 4.83 -24.78 7.87
CA LYS A 295 6.08 -24.19 8.36
C LYS A 295 6.07 -22.68 8.09
N ASN A 296 6.59 -21.90 9.03
CA ASN A 296 6.67 -20.43 8.97
C ASN A 296 5.35 -19.67 9.12
N ILE A 297 4.30 -20.29 9.66
CA ILE A 297 3.11 -19.55 10.03
C ILE A 297 2.77 -19.81 11.50
N PRO A 298 2.94 -18.80 12.37
CA PRO A 298 2.74 -18.95 13.81
C PRO A 298 1.24 -18.99 14.08
N PHE A 299 0.62 -20.14 13.82
CA PHE A 299 -0.76 -20.39 14.18
C PHE A 299 -0.81 -21.01 15.56
N PRO A 300 -1.55 -20.40 16.51
CA PRO A 300 -2.00 -21.13 17.67
C PRO A 300 -2.88 -22.29 17.18
N LYS A 301 -2.51 -23.52 17.53
CA LYS A 301 -3.21 -24.74 17.10
C LYS A 301 -4.67 -24.76 17.57
N GLU A 302 -4.97 -23.97 18.59
CA GLU A 302 -6.25 -23.82 19.25
C GLU A 302 -7.23 -22.85 18.58
N LEU A 303 -6.80 -22.04 17.59
CA LEU A 303 -7.74 -21.17 16.88
C LEU A 303 -8.75 -22.02 16.12
N ASP A 304 -10.03 -21.68 16.12
CA ASP A 304 -11.04 -22.34 15.28
C ASP A 304 -11.36 -21.55 13.99
N GLY A 305 -10.72 -20.38 13.83
CA GLY A 305 -10.89 -19.44 12.73
C GLY A 305 -12.25 -18.72 12.70
N THR A 306 -13.06 -18.80 13.75
CA THR A 306 -14.32 -18.04 13.87
C THR A 306 -14.11 -16.72 14.59
N LYS A 307 -14.94 -15.69 14.31
CA LYS A 307 -14.87 -14.39 15.00
C LYS A 307 -13.47 -13.76 14.94
N GLN A 308 -12.85 -13.77 13.75
CA GLN A 308 -11.49 -13.26 13.56
C GLN A 308 -11.41 -12.23 12.44
N ILE A 309 -10.40 -11.35 12.54
CA ILE A 309 -9.95 -10.49 11.45
C ILE A 309 -8.89 -11.25 10.66
N TRP A 310 -9.00 -11.19 9.34
CA TRP A 310 -8.15 -11.91 8.40
C TRP A 310 -7.21 -10.95 7.65
N GLU A 311 -6.17 -11.54 7.09
CA GLU A 311 -5.14 -10.85 6.31
C GLU A 311 -5.70 -10.12 5.07
N CYS A 312 -6.60 -10.79 4.34
CA CYS A 312 -7.34 -10.27 3.21
C CYS A 312 -8.61 -11.09 2.96
N TYR A 313 -9.49 -10.60 2.09
CA TYR A 313 -10.86 -11.10 1.95
C TYR A 313 -11.20 -11.43 0.50
N SER A 314 -12.11 -12.39 0.29
CA SER A 314 -12.62 -12.69 -1.05
C SER A 314 -13.30 -11.44 -1.62
N PRO A 315 -13.08 -11.12 -2.91
CA PRO A 315 -13.77 -10.00 -3.53
C PRO A 315 -15.27 -10.27 -3.76
N ILE A 316 -15.67 -11.54 -3.84
CA ILE A 316 -17.04 -11.94 -4.24
C ILE A 316 -17.87 -12.41 -3.06
N LYS A 317 -17.28 -13.21 -2.17
CA LYS A 317 -18.00 -13.85 -1.05
C LYS A 317 -17.58 -13.22 0.27
N ALA A 318 -18.48 -13.24 1.24
CA ALA A 318 -18.16 -12.89 2.63
C ALA A 318 -17.36 -14.04 3.28
N GLU A 319 -16.11 -14.20 2.86
CA GLU A 319 -15.14 -15.15 3.39
C GLU A 319 -13.71 -14.59 3.29
N PRO A 320 -12.74 -15.12 4.06
CA PRO A 320 -11.33 -14.83 3.86
C PRO A 320 -10.88 -15.28 2.47
N ALA A 321 -9.91 -14.58 1.88
CA ALA A 321 -9.35 -15.01 0.61
C ALA A 321 -8.51 -16.29 0.75
N THR A 322 -8.17 -16.90 -0.39
CA THR A 322 -7.16 -17.95 -0.49
C THR A 322 -5.74 -17.38 -0.57
N ARG A 323 -4.75 -18.14 -0.09
CA ARG A 323 -3.31 -17.82 -0.20
C ARG A 323 -2.78 -17.98 -1.63
N TRP A 324 -1.48 -17.76 -1.79
CA TRP A 324 -0.74 -18.00 -3.04
C TRP A 324 -0.72 -19.47 -3.51
N ASP A 325 -1.25 -20.41 -2.73
CA ASP A 325 -1.50 -21.81 -3.15
C ASP A 325 -2.93 -22.03 -3.68
N ASN A 326 -3.78 -21.00 -3.63
CA ASN A 326 -5.20 -21.01 -3.97
C ASN A 326 -6.05 -22.10 -3.29
N TYR A 327 -5.60 -22.61 -2.14
CA TYR A 327 -6.28 -23.68 -1.42
C TYR A 327 -6.58 -23.30 0.03
N TYR A 328 -5.56 -22.91 0.78
CA TYR A 328 -5.71 -22.56 2.18
C TYR A 328 -6.20 -21.12 2.33
N TYR A 329 -6.93 -20.85 3.41
CA TYR A 329 -7.27 -19.48 3.79
C TYR A 329 -6.01 -18.69 4.16
N VAL A 330 -6.07 -17.39 3.90
CA VAL A 330 -5.05 -16.42 4.37
C VAL A 330 -4.99 -16.35 5.89
N ARG A 331 -4.02 -15.60 6.43
CA ARG A 331 -3.72 -15.63 7.87
C ARG A 331 -4.91 -15.14 8.73
N PRO A 332 -5.47 -16.00 9.62
CA PRO A 332 -6.40 -15.59 10.68
C PRO A 332 -5.73 -14.75 11.78
N LYS A 333 -6.55 -14.11 12.64
CA LYS A 333 -6.13 -13.25 13.77
C LYS A 333 -5.09 -12.20 13.35
N PHE A 334 -5.30 -11.58 12.19
CA PHE A 334 -4.32 -10.69 11.59
C PHE A 334 -4.73 -9.22 11.76
N VAL A 335 -4.09 -8.53 12.70
CA VAL A 335 -4.24 -7.08 12.90
C VAL A 335 -2.89 -6.37 12.65
N GLY A 336 -2.15 -6.82 11.64
CA GLY A 336 -0.95 -6.10 11.18
C GLY A 336 -1.34 -4.88 10.34
N TRP A 337 -1.88 -5.10 9.15
CA TRP A 337 -2.50 -4.05 8.33
C TRP A 337 -4.01 -4.00 8.47
N SER A 338 -4.70 -5.12 8.71
CA SER A 338 -6.17 -5.16 8.66
C SER A 338 -6.86 -4.25 9.67
N GLY A 339 -6.16 -3.80 10.71
CA GLY A 339 -6.67 -2.80 11.66
C GLY A 339 -6.97 -1.43 11.04
N VAL A 340 -6.41 -1.08 9.86
CA VAL A 340 -6.72 0.22 9.22
C VAL A 340 -8.18 0.33 8.80
N GLY A 341 -8.87 -0.80 8.55
CA GLY A 341 -10.31 -0.82 8.30
C GLY A 341 -11.11 -0.38 9.55
N PRO A 342 -11.29 -1.26 10.55
CA PRO A 342 -12.18 -1.06 11.69
C PRO A 342 -11.78 0.07 12.63
N ILE A 343 -10.56 0.60 12.52
CA ILE A 343 -10.09 1.71 13.36
C ILE A 343 -10.00 2.98 12.53
N VAL A 344 -9.04 3.07 11.61
CA VAL A 344 -8.74 4.35 10.92
C VAL A 344 -9.85 4.75 9.97
N LEU A 345 -10.24 3.86 9.04
CA LEU A 345 -11.29 4.16 8.07
C LEU A 345 -12.64 4.34 8.76
N PHE A 346 -12.89 3.63 9.87
CA PHE A 346 -14.06 3.86 10.68
C PHE A 346 -14.08 5.29 11.26
N ILE A 347 -13.02 5.72 11.94
CA ILE A 347 -12.93 7.06 12.54
C ILE A 347 -12.98 8.15 11.45
N GLU A 348 -12.11 8.05 10.44
CA GLU A 348 -11.87 9.13 9.49
C GLU A 348 -12.89 9.21 8.35
N ASN A 349 -13.37 8.06 7.86
CA ASN A 349 -14.21 8.01 6.66
C ASN A 349 -15.69 7.68 7.00
N VAL A 350 -15.95 6.92 8.06
CA VAL A 350 -17.33 6.55 8.47
C VAL A 350 -17.90 7.47 9.56
N ILE A 351 -17.17 7.79 10.62
CA ILE A 351 -17.61 8.83 11.55
C ILE A 351 -17.38 10.20 10.90
N GLY A 352 -16.22 10.38 10.26
CA GLY A 352 -15.87 11.60 9.54
C GLY A 352 -14.93 12.53 10.31
N ILE A 353 -14.25 12.04 11.35
CA ILE A 353 -13.28 12.82 12.14
C ILE A 353 -11.93 12.77 11.44
N ARG A 354 -11.53 13.87 10.80
CA ARG A 354 -10.31 13.94 9.97
C ARG A 354 -9.27 14.89 10.57
N PRO A 355 -7.98 14.51 10.57
CA PRO A 355 -6.89 15.33 11.10
C PRO A 355 -6.40 16.47 10.20
#